data_AF-A0AA92M120-F1
#
_entry.id   AF-A0AA92M120-F1
#
_cell.length_a   1.000
_cell.length_b   1.000
_cell.length_c   1.000
_cell.angle_alpha   90.00
_cell.angle_beta   90.00
_cell.angle_gamma   90.00
#
_symmetry.space_group_name_H-M   'P 1'
#
loop_
_entity.id
_entity.type
_entity.pdbx_description
1 polymer ?
#
loop_
_entity_poly.entity_id
_entity_poly.type
_entity_poly.pdbx_seq_one_letter_code
_entity_poly.pdbx_strand_id
1 'polypeptide(L)'
;MGTIHSRLGDPRINTGSGEANALIPERTPELLQTALTYALGSVPYNSATQFLEFFDERILAPNWGMSCVRQSVRVDEHLQSIGGPKGIYIRNGRHVASIYPDSHGIAVLDPYLLHKAPLILNYEDRVGDCIEASVPAYPVRIDDEGLARWGKMRAVLNVEKRTLQLDYTRFSPRRQQNYLYRSFGLSLDEVAIFPSPLPVAHARLVHPEQNNLSVRVLDLPRQALSEVILPLCGVTADRPATEDQLISRDNQGRVSTAGSPGFDENLTSVARVVGVSAQEVVDILLHTSRVYSKVAPDDRVLAPYPLMRE
;
A
#
# COMPACT_ATOMS: atom_id res chain seq x y z
N MET A 1 6.37 40.87 39.12
CA MET A 1 6.04 39.57 39.75
C MET A 1 4.69 39.13 39.23
N GLY A 2 4.63 37.95 38.61
CA GLY A 2 3.41 37.43 37.98
C GLY A 2 3.73 36.27 37.05
N THR A 3 3.96 35.11 37.64
CA THR A 3 4.21 33.82 36.99
C THR A 3 2.87 33.12 36.75
N ILE A 4 2.52 32.77 35.51
CA ILE A 4 1.64 31.62 35.21
C ILE A 4 2.10 30.99 33.88
N HIS A 5 2.86 29.90 34.00
CA HIS A 5 2.98 28.86 32.98
C HIS A 5 1.68 28.06 32.93
N SER A 6 1.09 27.86 31.75
CA SER A 6 0.34 26.65 31.33
C SER A 6 -0.56 26.96 30.13
N ARG A 7 -0.14 26.60 28.91
CA ARG A 7 -1.02 26.19 27.78
C ARG A 7 -0.20 25.49 26.70
N LEU A 8 0.31 24.31 27.00
CA LEU A 8 0.72 23.33 25.99
C LEU A 8 0.33 21.96 26.52
N GLY A 9 -0.74 21.39 25.96
CA GLY A 9 -1.31 20.13 26.41
C GLY A 9 -2.81 20.08 26.17
N ASP A 10 -3.25 20.14 24.90
CA ASP A 10 -4.55 19.59 24.52
C ASP A 10 -4.65 19.42 22.98
N PRO A 11 -4.35 18.25 22.40
CA PRO A 11 -4.70 17.96 21.02
C PRO A 11 -6.09 17.34 21.01
N ARG A 12 -7.14 18.15 21.22
CA ARG A 12 -8.50 17.71 20.87
C ARG A 12 -8.59 17.65 19.35
N ILE A 13 -8.32 16.47 18.80
CA ILE A 13 -9.00 16.07 17.57
C ILE A 13 -10.48 16.08 17.94
N ASN A 14 -11.20 17.06 17.40
CA ASN A 14 -12.58 17.36 17.74
C ASN A 14 -13.48 16.23 17.21
N THR A 15 -13.59 15.14 17.98
CA THR A 15 -14.60 14.11 17.76
C THR A 15 -15.93 14.69 18.22
N GLY A 16 -16.84 14.90 17.29
CA GLY A 16 -18.16 15.43 17.58
C GLY A 16 -18.86 14.64 18.68
N SER A 17 -19.54 15.40 19.55
CA SER A 17 -20.50 14.98 20.58
C SER A 17 -20.01 14.01 21.66
N GLY A 18 -19.57 14.58 22.79
CA GLY A 18 -20.10 14.24 24.12
C GLY A 18 -20.14 12.76 24.51
N GLU A 19 -19.02 12.07 24.46
CA GLU A 19 -18.80 10.86 25.25
C GLU A 19 -17.55 11.04 26.11
N ALA A 20 -17.57 10.44 27.30
CA ALA A 20 -16.56 10.55 28.34
C ALA A 20 -15.13 10.35 27.82
N ASN A 21 -14.13 10.86 28.56
CA ASN A 21 -12.69 10.60 28.37
C ASN A 21 -12.40 9.08 28.27
N ALA A 22 -12.68 8.48 27.12
CA ALA A 22 -12.19 7.17 26.75
C ALA A 22 -10.68 7.36 26.60
N LEU A 23 -9.92 6.74 27.50
CA LEU A 23 -8.47 6.62 27.37
C LEU A 23 -8.18 6.17 25.94
N ILE A 24 -7.44 6.99 25.19
CA ILE A 24 -6.92 6.56 23.89
C ILE A 24 -6.04 5.33 24.21
N PRO A 25 -6.38 4.13 23.68
CA PRO A 25 -5.61 2.94 24.01
C PRO A 25 -4.16 3.14 23.63
N GLU A 26 -3.23 2.83 24.54
CA GLU A 26 -1.81 2.95 24.26
C GLU A 26 -1.43 2.10 23.05
N ARG A 27 -0.56 2.63 22.19
CA ARG A 27 0.02 1.84 21.12
C ARG A 27 0.94 0.78 21.72
N THR A 28 0.59 -0.49 21.55
CA THR A 28 1.51 -1.60 21.87
C THR A 28 2.34 -1.95 20.62
N PRO A 29 3.66 -1.72 20.60
CA PRO A 29 4.51 -2.00 19.45
C PRO A 29 4.39 -3.44 18.94
N GLU A 30 4.18 -4.40 19.84
CA GLU A 30 4.04 -5.82 19.53
C GLU A 30 2.74 -6.13 18.78
N LEU A 31 1.62 -5.48 19.15
CA LEU A 31 0.35 -5.62 18.45
C LEU A 31 0.43 -4.99 17.06
N LEU A 32 1.02 -3.80 16.96
CA LEU A 32 1.26 -3.12 15.68
C LEU A 32 2.14 -3.96 14.74
N GLN A 33 3.22 -4.56 15.28
CA GLN A 33 4.10 -5.44 14.51
C GLN A 33 3.38 -6.72 14.07
N THR A 34 2.57 -7.32 14.94
CA THR A 34 1.76 -8.51 14.61
C THR A 34 0.80 -8.20 13.46
N ALA A 35 0.06 -7.09 13.56
CA ALA A 35 -0.89 -6.69 12.52
C ALA A 35 -0.21 -6.36 11.19
N LEU A 36 0.92 -5.65 11.22
CA LEU A 36 1.71 -5.38 10.02
C LEU A 36 2.20 -6.68 9.37
N THR A 37 2.73 -7.61 10.16
CA THR A 37 3.23 -8.90 9.67
C THR A 37 2.10 -9.71 9.02
N TYR A 38 0.92 -9.74 9.66
CA TYR A 38 -0.28 -10.34 9.08
C TYR A 38 -0.64 -9.71 7.74
N ALA A 39 -0.74 -8.38 7.66
CA ALA A 39 -1.12 -7.70 6.43
C ALA A 39 -0.10 -7.94 5.29
N LEU A 40 1.21 -7.93 5.60
CA LEU A 40 2.27 -8.19 4.63
C LEU A 40 2.26 -9.63 4.09
N GLY A 41 1.93 -10.61 4.93
CA GLY A 41 1.98 -12.04 4.57
C GLY A 41 0.67 -12.63 4.06
N SER A 42 -0.46 -12.08 4.50
CA SER A 42 -1.79 -12.66 4.28
C SER A 42 -2.74 -11.79 3.49
N VAL A 43 -2.37 -10.52 3.21
CA VAL A 43 -3.18 -9.61 2.40
C VAL A 43 -2.36 -9.11 1.21
N PRO A 44 -2.24 -9.91 0.13
CA PRO A 44 -1.59 -9.46 -1.11
C PRO A 44 -2.10 -8.11 -1.60
N TYR A 45 -1.25 -7.37 -2.31
CA TYR A 45 -1.76 -6.22 -3.06
C TYR A 45 -2.40 -6.74 -4.34
N ASN A 46 -3.65 -6.36 -4.59
CA ASN A 46 -4.39 -6.75 -5.77
C ASN A 46 -5.30 -5.62 -6.21
N SER A 47 -4.92 -4.97 -7.32
CA SER A 47 -5.71 -3.86 -7.87
C SER A 47 -7.05 -4.30 -8.49
N ALA A 48 -7.21 -5.57 -8.85
CA ALA A 48 -8.44 -6.08 -9.45
C ALA A 48 -9.61 -6.16 -8.47
N THR A 49 -9.33 -6.48 -7.21
CA THR A 49 -10.35 -6.68 -6.17
C THR A 49 -11.37 -5.55 -6.09
N GLN A 50 -10.89 -4.31 -6.08
CA GLN A 50 -11.76 -3.14 -5.95
C GLN A 50 -12.54 -2.86 -7.24
N PHE A 51 -12.00 -3.14 -8.43
CA PHE A 51 -12.78 -3.04 -9.66
C PHE A 51 -13.94 -4.04 -9.68
N LEU A 52 -13.66 -5.27 -9.29
CA LEU A 52 -14.66 -6.33 -9.29
C LEU A 52 -15.75 -6.11 -8.23
N GLU A 53 -15.36 -5.63 -7.04
CA GLU A 53 -16.30 -5.25 -5.97
C GLU A 53 -17.27 -4.16 -6.44
N PHE A 54 -16.77 -3.08 -7.06
CA PHE A 54 -17.60 -1.92 -7.42
C PHE A 54 -18.32 -2.03 -8.77
N PHE A 55 -17.80 -2.81 -9.73
CA PHE A 55 -18.30 -2.80 -11.13
C PHE A 55 -18.67 -4.18 -11.70
N ASP A 56 -18.36 -5.27 -11.00
CA ASP A 56 -18.73 -6.64 -11.40
C ASP A 56 -19.55 -7.34 -10.29
N GLU A 57 -19.86 -6.64 -9.19
CA GLU A 57 -20.52 -7.17 -7.98
C GLU A 57 -19.86 -8.46 -7.43
N ARG A 58 -18.59 -8.68 -7.77
CA ARG A 58 -17.85 -9.88 -7.45
C ARG A 58 -16.89 -9.63 -6.31
N ILE A 59 -17.19 -10.23 -5.16
CA ILE A 59 -16.30 -10.22 -4.00
C ILE A 59 -15.36 -11.43 -4.10
N LEU A 60 -14.07 -11.16 -4.24
CA LEU A 60 -13.06 -12.22 -4.24
C LEU A 60 -12.81 -12.73 -2.81
N ALA A 61 -12.39 -13.99 -2.72
CA ALA A 61 -12.01 -14.60 -1.45
C ALA A 61 -10.84 -13.81 -0.79
N PRO A 62 -10.75 -13.77 0.56
CA PRO A 62 -9.79 -12.91 1.26
C PRO A 62 -8.32 -13.10 0.88
N ASN A 63 -7.95 -14.31 0.48
CA ASN A 63 -6.61 -14.69 0.05
C ASN A 63 -6.15 -13.96 -1.23
N TRP A 64 -7.07 -13.45 -2.05
CA TRP A 64 -6.75 -12.58 -3.19
C TRP A 64 -6.19 -11.21 -2.79
N GLY A 65 -6.23 -10.88 -1.49
CA GLY A 65 -5.77 -9.60 -1.00
C GLY A 65 -6.68 -8.45 -1.42
N MET A 66 -6.15 -7.22 -1.44
CA MET A 66 -6.95 -6.02 -1.72
C MET A 66 -6.14 -4.89 -2.37
N SER A 67 -6.81 -3.84 -2.85
CA SER A 67 -6.16 -2.60 -3.29
C SER A 67 -5.41 -1.91 -2.15
N CYS A 68 -4.43 -1.05 -2.47
CA CYS A 68 -3.59 -0.38 -1.46
C CYS A 68 -4.42 0.34 -0.40
N VAL A 69 -5.49 1.02 -0.81
CA VAL A 69 -6.42 1.72 0.07
C VAL A 69 -7.10 0.78 1.07
N ARG A 70 -7.50 -0.41 0.61
CA ARG A 70 -8.18 -1.42 1.42
C ARG A 70 -7.21 -2.23 2.29
N GLN A 71 -5.93 -2.33 1.93
CA GLN A 71 -4.92 -2.99 2.79
C GLN A 71 -4.77 -2.26 4.14
N SER A 72 -4.86 -0.91 4.15
CA SER A 72 -4.87 -0.13 5.40
C SER A 72 -6.08 -0.42 6.29
N VAL A 73 -7.23 -0.73 5.69
CA VAL A 73 -8.43 -1.15 6.44
C VAL A 73 -8.25 -2.56 7.00
N ARG A 74 -7.68 -3.49 6.22
CA ARG A 74 -7.44 -4.87 6.68
C ARG A 74 -6.44 -4.98 7.82
N VAL A 75 -5.38 -4.18 7.81
CA VAL A 75 -4.43 -4.18 8.92
C VAL A 75 -5.08 -3.65 10.20
N ASP A 76 -5.95 -2.64 10.10
CA ASP A 76 -6.69 -2.08 11.23
C ASP A 76 -7.76 -3.06 11.77
N GLU A 77 -8.53 -3.71 10.89
CA GLU A 77 -9.48 -4.76 11.29
C GLU A 77 -8.78 -5.89 12.06
N HIS A 78 -7.63 -6.34 11.58
CA HIS A 78 -6.87 -7.37 12.25
C HIS A 78 -6.30 -6.87 13.58
N LEU A 79 -5.73 -5.66 13.62
CA LEU A 79 -5.21 -5.05 14.85
C LEU A 79 -6.29 -4.97 15.94
N GLN A 80 -7.49 -4.52 15.59
CA GLN A 80 -8.63 -4.48 16.51
C GLN A 80 -9.05 -5.88 16.97
N SER A 81 -9.03 -6.87 16.07
CA SER A 81 -9.38 -8.26 16.42
C SER A 81 -8.44 -8.89 17.45
N ILE A 82 -7.19 -8.42 17.53
CA ILE A 82 -6.19 -8.85 18.51
C ILE A 82 -6.07 -7.88 19.71
N GLY A 83 -7.05 -6.99 19.90
CA GLY A 83 -7.13 -6.08 21.05
C GLY A 83 -6.35 -4.78 20.91
N GLY A 84 -5.87 -4.44 19.72
CA GLY A 84 -5.17 -3.18 19.46
C GLY A 84 -6.09 -1.98 19.21
N PRO A 85 -5.50 -0.77 19.08
CA PRO A 85 -6.26 0.47 18.87
C PRO A 85 -6.90 0.52 17.48
N LYS A 86 -7.99 1.29 17.38
CA LYS A 86 -8.61 1.64 16.10
C LYS A 86 -7.80 2.71 15.38
N GLY A 87 -7.54 2.51 14.11
CA GLY A 87 -6.81 3.43 13.25
C GLY A 87 -7.65 4.61 12.75
N ILE A 88 -6.94 5.69 12.42
CA ILE A 88 -7.45 6.80 11.63
C ILE A 88 -6.82 6.69 10.23
N TYR A 89 -7.63 6.82 9.20
CA TYR A 89 -7.15 6.72 7.81
C TYR A 89 -6.92 8.10 7.25
N ILE A 90 -5.67 8.47 6.98
CA ILE A 90 -5.31 9.74 6.33
C ILE A 90 -5.05 9.50 4.84
N ARG A 91 -5.38 10.48 3.99
CA ARG A 91 -5.32 10.30 2.53
C ARG A 91 -4.52 11.38 1.81
N ASN A 92 -4.00 11.00 0.64
CA ASN A 92 -3.60 11.91 -0.42
C ASN A 92 -3.99 11.27 -1.76
N GLY A 93 -4.91 11.90 -2.48
CA GLY A 93 -5.39 11.40 -3.78
C GLY A 93 -5.93 9.97 -3.69
N ARG A 94 -5.19 9.01 -4.26
CA ARG A 94 -5.53 7.57 -4.31
C ARG A 94 -4.81 6.74 -3.25
N HIS A 95 -3.95 7.34 -2.44
CA HIS A 95 -3.19 6.65 -1.40
C HIS A 95 -3.77 6.94 -0.02
N VAL A 96 -3.75 5.92 0.84
CA VAL A 96 -4.24 5.97 2.21
C VAL A 96 -3.25 5.25 3.10
N ALA A 97 -2.98 5.83 4.27
CA ALA A 97 -2.21 5.22 5.34
C ALA A 97 -3.05 5.17 6.61
N SER A 98 -2.86 4.13 7.43
CA SER A 98 -3.46 4.06 8.76
C SER A 98 -2.51 4.63 9.81
N ILE A 99 -3.01 5.54 10.63
CA ILE A 99 -2.29 6.10 11.76
C ILE A 99 -2.99 5.75 13.06
N TYR A 100 -2.20 5.61 14.12
CA TYR A 100 -2.66 5.28 15.45
C TYR A 100 -2.06 6.33 16.38
N PRO A 101 -2.77 7.41 16.72
CA PRO A 101 -2.28 8.40 17.68
C PRO A 101 -2.46 7.91 19.12
N ASP A 102 -1.57 8.33 20.01
CA ASP A 102 -1.73 8.26 21.48
C ASP A 102 -1.11 9.49 22.17
N SER A 103 -0.99 9.46 23.50
CA SER A 103 -0.37 10.55 24.29
C SER A 103 1.11 10.78 23.98
N HIS A 104 1.81 9.78 23.43
CA HIS A 104 3.24 9.81 23.18
C HIS A 104 3.59 10.17 21.74
N GLY A 105 2.67 10.04 20.79
CA GLY A 105 2.97 10.26 19.38
C GLY A 105 1.99 9.61 18.41
N ILE A 106 2.50 9.25 17.23
CA ILE A 106 1.73 8.58 16.16
C ILE A 106 2.50 7.36 15.68
N ALA A 107 1.82 6.21 15.56
CA ALA A 107 2.32 5.07 14.78
C ALA A 107 1.67 5.06 13.40
N VAL A 108 2.42 4.62 12.39
CA VAL A 108 1.93 4.49 11.02
C VAL A 108 2.07 3.04 10.56
N LEU A 109 0.97 2.48 10.06
CA LEU A 109 0.95 1.21 9.33
C LEU A 109 0.43 1.43 7.90
N ASP A 110 1.28 1.12 6.94
CA ASP A 110 1.05 1.17 5.51
C ASP A 110 1.69 -0.05 4.83
N PRO A 111 1.01 -1.21 4.84
CA PRO A 111 1.53 -2.44 4.24
C PRO A 111 1.77 -2.31 2.73
N TYR A 112 1.18 -1.34 2.04
CA TYR A 112 1.43 -1.12 0.61
C TYR A 112 2.88 -0.68 0.33
N LEU A 113 3.49 0.03 1.30
CA LEU A 113 4.88 0.48 1.26
C LEU A 113 5.89 -0.55 1.82
N LEU A 114 5.41 -1.73 2.23
CA LEU A 114 6.22 -2.90 2.55
C LEU A 114 7.28 -2.68 3.65
N HIS A 115 7.01 -1.76 4.58
CA HIS A 115 7.89 -1.53 5.73
C HIS A 115 7.85 -2.73 6.69
N LYS A 116 8.99 -3.09 7.27
CA LYS A 116 9.14 -4.33 8.07
C LYS A 116 8.71 -4.19 9.52
N ALA A 117 8.66 -2.95 10.01
CA ALA A 117 8.26 -2.63 11.37
C ALA A 117 7.36 -1.40 11.37
N PRO A 118 6.49 -1.23 12.37
CA PRO A 118 5.71 0.00 12.54
C PRO A 118 6.62 1.24 12.54
N LEU A 119 6.17 2.31 11.89
CA LEU A 119 6.85 3.60 11.99
C LEU A 119 6.34 4.31 13.25
N ILE A 120 7.18 4.39 14.28
CA ILE A 120 6.85 5.02 15.56
C ILE A 120 7.44 6.42 15.60
N LEU A 121 6.58 7.43 15.63
CA LEU A 121 6.96 8.85 15.68
C LEU A 121 6.59 9.39 17.06
N ASN A 122 7.55 9.43 17.99
CA ASN A 122 7.30 9.93 19.35
C ASN A 122 7.50 11.44 19.44
N TYR A 123 6.65 12.12 20.20
CA TYR A 123 6.74 13.57 20.40
C TYR A 123 8.02 13.99 21.14
N GLU A 124 8.62 13.09 21.92
CA GLU A 124 9.90 13.33 22.60
C GLU A 124 11.09 13.40 21.64
N ASP A 125 10.99 12.74 20.47
CA ASP A 125 12.03 12.72 19.43
C ASP A 125 11.99 13.97 18.52
N ARG A 126 11.19 14.98 18.89
CA ARG A 126 10.98 16.18 18.08
C ARG A 126 12.25 17.03 17.97
N VAL A 127 12.64 17.31 16.72
CA VAL A 127 13.71 18.26 16.38
C VAL A 127 13.10 19.40 15.56
N GLY A 128 13.07 20.60 16.12
CA GLY A 128 12.32 21.72 15.53
C GLY A 128 10.83 21.39 15.50
N ASP A 129 10.20 21.41 14.32
CA ASP A 129 8.79 21.04 14.13
C ASP A 129 8.58 19.63 13.60
N CYS A 130 9.66 18.87 13.45
CA CYS A 130 9.66 17.58 12.80
C CYS A 130 9.99 16.44 13.75
N ILE A 131 9.34 15.30 13.54
CA ILE A 131 9.68 14.00 14.13
C ILE A 131 9.95 13.06 12.98
N GLU A 132 11.02 12.28 13.04
CA GLU A 132 11.41 11.35 11.98
C GLU A 132 11.53 9.93 12.51
N ALA A 133 11.01 8.97 11.74
CA ALA A 133 11.19 7.55 11.96
C ALA A 133 11.64 6.86 10.68
N SER A 134 12.40 5.79 10.81
CA SER A 134 12.95 5.05 9.68
C SER A 134 13.07 3.56 10.01
N VAL A 135 12.60 2.71 9.10
CA VAL A 135 12.63 1.25 9.26
C VAL A 135 13.04 0.57 7.94
N PRO A 136 13.63 -0.64 8.00
CA PRO A 136 13.84 -1.46 6.79
C PRO A 136 12.51 -1.75 6.08
N ALA A 137 12.58 -1.96 4.76
CA ALA A 137 11.44 -2.31 3.93
C ALA A 137 11.80 -3.39 2.90
N TYR A 138 10.83 -4.21 2.51
CA TYR A 138 10.97 -5.13 1.36
C TYR A 138 10.94 -4.34 0.04
N PRO A 139 11.37 -4.92 -1.10
CA PRO A 139 12.07 -6.20 -1.24
C PRO A 139 13.49 -6.15 -0.65
N VAL A 140 13.99 -7.32 -0.24
CA VAL A 140 15.41 -7.51 0.09
C VAL A 140 16.11 -7.98 -1.17
N ARG A 141 17.04 -7.22 -1.69
CA ARG A 141 17.72 -7.53 -2.96
C ARG A 141 19.18 -7.85 -2.74
N ILE A 142 19.76 -8.62 -3.64
CA ILE A 142 21.18 -8.95 -3.63
C ILE A 142 21.95 -7.94 -4.50
N ASP A 143 23.08 -7.45 -3.99
CA ASP A 143 24.05 -6.62 -4.72
C ASP A 143 25.07 -7.46 -5.52
N ASP A 144 26.02 -6.82 -6.19
CA ASP A 144 27.00 -7.53 -7.04
C ASP A 144 28.02 -8.31 -6.20
N GLU A 145 28.16 -7.99 -4.92
CA GLU A 145 28.97 -8.70 -3.93
C GLU A 145 28.22 -9.86 -3.25
N GLY A 146 26.95 -10.09 -3.59
CA GLY A 146 26.13 -11.16 -3.01
C GLY A 146 25.50 -10.82 -1.64
N LEU A 147 25.58 -9.56 -1.21
CA LEU A 147 25.06 -9.09 0.08
C LEU A 147 23.60 -8.63 -0.04
N ALA A 148 22.85 -8.86 1.05
CA ALA A 148 21.47 -8.41 1.17
C ALA A 148 21.38 -6.89 1.40
N ARG A 149 20.64 -6.21 0.52
CA ARG A 149 20.34 -4.79 0.56
C ARG A 149 18.85 -4.55 0.71
N TRP A 150 18.52 -3.75 1.72
CA TRP A 150 17.17 -3.45 2.12
C TRP A 150 16.66 -2.19 1.42
N GLY A 151 15.37 -2.17 1.11
CA GLY A 151 14.66 -0.92 0.98
C GLY A 151 14.56 -0.21 2.34
N LYS A 152 14.13 1.05 2.32
CA LYS A 152 13.92 1.84 3.53
C LYS A 152 12.59 2.56 3.44
N MET A 153 11.82 2.51 4.52
CA MET A 153 10.67 3.35 4.73
C MET A 153 11.03 4.45 5.73
N ARG A 154 10.78 5.71 5.36
CA ARG A 154 11.01 6.88 6.19
C ARG A 154 9.70 7.64 6.36
N ALA A 155 9.41 8.05 7.59
CA ALA A 155 8.29 8.91 7.92
C ALA A 155 8.80 10.20 8.55
N VAL A 156 8.26 11.34 8.13
CA VAL A 156 8.53 12.65 8.73
C VAL A 156 7.21 13.31 9.05
N LEU A 157 6.92 13.48 10.34
CA LEU A 157 5.76 14.20 10.82
C LEU A 157 6.16 15.65 11.12
N ASN A 158 5.55 16.60 10.42
CA ASN A 158 5.58 18.00 10.80
C ASN A 158 4.38 18.29 11.71
N VAL A 159 4.64 18.60 12.98
CA VAL A 159 3.62 18.76 14.02
C VAL A 159 2.80 20.03 13.81
N GLU A 160 3.45 21.14 13.45
CA GLU A 160 2.80 22.44 13.25
C GLU A 160 1.91 22.43 12.01
N LYS A 161 2.44 21.96 10.88
CA LYS A 161 1.71 21.87 9.61
C LYS A 161 0.73 20.70 9.56
N ARG A 162 0.77 19.81 10.55
CA ARG A 162 -0.06 18.59 10.61
C ARG A 162 0.05 17.76 9.33
N THR A 163 1.28 17.58 8.84
CA THR A 163 1.57 16.79 7.64
C THR A 163 2.50 15.62 7.94
N LEU A 164 2.22 14.47 7.35
CA LEU A 164 3.06 13.28 7.38
C LEU A 164 3.63 13.00 6.00
N GLN A 165 4.94 13.05 5.86
CA GLN A 165 5.66 12.63 4.66
C GLN A 165 6.10 11.17 4.79
N LEU A 166 5.78 10.35 3.79
CA LEU A 166 6.11 8.94 3.70
C LEU A 166 6.98 8.69 2.46
N ASP A 167 8.25 8.36 2.67
CA ASP A 167 9.22 8.08 1.61
C ASP A 167 9.65 6.62 1.64
N TYR A 168 9.37 5.91 0.55
CA TYR A 168 9.73 4.51 0.37
C TYR A 168 10.79 4.37 -0.72
N THR A 169 11.93 3.84 -0.32
CA THR A 169 13.08 3.58 -1.19
C THR A 169 13.30 2.10 -1.42
N ARG A 170 13.86 1.76 -2.58
CA ARG A 170 14.27 0.39 -2.93
C ARG A 170 15.72 0.39 -3.37
N PHE A 171 16.42 -0.70 -3.08
CA PHE A 171 17.74 -0.93 -3.67
C PHE A 171 17.60 -1.27 -5.14
N SER A 172 18.41 -0.69 -6.02
CA SER A 172 18.48 -1.05 -7.43
C SER A 172 19.77 -1.84 -7.69
N PRO A 173 19.71 -3.16 -7.92
CA PRO A 173 20.89 -3.96 -8.25
C PRO A 173 21.63 -3.39 -9.45
N ARG A 174 20.92 -3.08 -10.54
CA ARG A 174 21.53 -2.43 -11.73
C ARG A 174 22.32 -1.14 -11.46
N ARG A 175 21.97 -0.40 -10.41
CA ARG A 175 22.59 0.91 -10.08
C ARG A 175 23.45 0.86 -8.82
N GLN A 176 23.49 -0.29 -8.14
CA GLN A 176 24.16 -0.48 -6.85
C GLN A 176 23.85 0.60 -5.79
N GLN A 177 22.61 1.12 -5.78
CA GLN A 177 22.19 2.16 -4.84
C GLN A 177 20.68 2.13 -4.56
N ASN A 178 20.29 2.73 -3.43
CA ASN A 178 18.89 2.99 -3.12
C ASN A 178 18.34 4.15 -3.97
N TYR A 179 17.09 4.03 -4.40
CA TYR A 179 16.37 5.09 -5.10
C TYR A 179 14.98 5.27 -4.50
N LEU A 180 14.45 6.50 -4.55
CA LEU A 180 13.08 6.80 -4.14
C LEU A 180 12.09 6.12 -5.10
N TYR A 181 11.30 5.19 -4.58
CA TYR A 181 10.32 4.44 -5.35
C TYR A 181 8.93 5.05 -5.25
N ARG A 182 8.51 5.46 -4.05
CA ARG A 182 7.25 6.19 -3.80
C ARG A 182 7.44 7.24 -2.71
N SER A 183 6.67 8.30 -2.81
CA SER A 183 6.68 9.43 -1.89
C SER A 183 5.25 9.97 -1.77
N PHE A 184 4.76 10.12 -0.54
CA PHE A 184 3.40 10.60 -0.26
C PHE A 184 3.43 11.64 0.86
N GLY A 185 2.88 12.82 0.59
CA GLY A 185 2.66 13.86 1.60
C GLY A 185 1.20 13.86 2.03
N LEU A 186 0.91 13.44 3.25
CA LEU A 186 -0.44 13.26 3.78
C LEU A 186 -0.78 14.40 4.75
N SER A 187 -1.98 14.96 4.67
CA SER A 187 -2.51 15.85 5.70
C SER A 187 -3.17 15.03 6.79
N LEU A 188 -2.90 15.34 8.06
CA LEU A 188 -3.60 14.72 9.19
C LEU A 188 -5.07 15.16 9.31
N ASP A 189 -5.46 16.21 8.58
CA ASP A 189 -6.84 16.73 8.57
C ASP A 189 -7.67 16.11 7.43
N GLU A 190 -7.02 15.47 6.45
CA GLU A 190 -7.71 14.76 5.36
C GLU A 190 -7.98 13.30 5.71
N VAL A 191 -9.03 13.08 6.51
CA VAL A 191 -9.46 11.74 6.91
C VAL A 191 -10.31 11.07 5.83
N ALA A 192 -9.95 9.85 5.45
CA ALA A 192 -10.74 9.00 4.57
C ALA A 192 -11.86 8.29 5.34
N ILE A 193 -13.03 8.22 4.70
CA ILE A 193 -14.18 7.45 5.18
C ILE A 193 -14.30 6.20 4.32
N PHE A 194 -14.50 5.06 4.98
CA PHE A 194 -14.70 3.76 4.34
C PHE A 194 -16.05 3.13 4.73
N PRO A 195 -16.72 2.44 3.79
CA PRO A 195 -16.39 2.35 2.36
C PRO A 195 -16.55 3.71 1.64
N SER A 196 -15.76 3.95 0.59
CA SER A 196 -15.91 5.18 -0.21
C SER A 196 -17.21 5.13 -1.02
N PRO A 197 -17.96 6.24 -1.13
CA PRO A 197 -19.12 6.31 -2.03
C PRO A 197 -18.76 5.96 -3.47
N LEU A 198 -19.66 5.28 -4.20
CA LEU A 198 -19.40 4.78 -5.56
C LEU A 198 -18.87 5.87 -6.52
N PRO A 199 -19.41 7.10 -6.59
CA PRO A 199 -18.88 8.13 -7.49
C PRO A 199 -17.42 8.50 -7.17
N VAL A 200 -17.06 8.53 -5.89
CA VAL A 200 -15.70 8.81 -5.42
C VAL A 200 -14.76 7.64 -5.74
N ALA A 201 -15.24 6.41 -5.56
CA ALA A 201 -14.49 5.21 -5.91
C ALA A 201 -14.24 5.13 -7.43
N HIS A 202 -15.27 5.39 -8.24
CA HIS A 202 -15.17 5.37 -9.71
C HIS A 202 -14.13 6.33 -10.23
N ALA A 203 -14.22 7.63 -9.87
CA ALA A 203 -13.26 8.64 -10.32
C ALA A 203 -11.79 8.29 -9.98
N ARG A 204 -11.56 7.56 -8.87
CA ARG A 204 -10.22 7.13 -8.46
C ARG A 204 -9.74 5.90 -9.21
N LEU A 205 -10.63 4.94 -9.45
CA LEU A 205 -10.31 3.67 -10.10
C LEU A 205 -10.01 3.88 -11.59
N VAL A 206 -10.77 4.72 -12.28
CA VAL A 206 -10.56 4.99 -13.72
C VAL A 206 -9.56 6.11 -14.01
N HIS A 207 -8.89 6.63 -12.97
CA HIS A 207 -7.89 7.70 -13.13
C HIS A 207 -6.76 7.27 -14.08
N PRO A 208 -6.23 8.14 -14.96
CA PRO A 208 -5.20 7.77 -15.95
C PRO A 208 -3.89 7.20 -15.38
N GLU A 209 -3.59 7.50 -14.12
CA GLU A 209 -2.46 6.88 -13.42
C GLU A 209 -2.68 5.38 -13.10
N GLN A 210 -3.91 4.88 -13.19
CA GLN A 210 -4.24 3.45 -13.17
C GLN A 210 -3.98 2.86 -14.55
N ASN A 211 -2.71 2.73 -14.93
CA ASN A 211 -2.30 2.27 -16.25
C ASN A 211 -1.96 0.77 -16.33
N ASN A 212 -2.24 0.01 -15.27
CA ASN A 212 -2.04 -1.43 -15.18
C ASN A 212 -3.00 -2.06 -14.15
N LEU A 213 -3.22 -3.36 -14.25
CA LEU A 213 -3.74 -4.21 -13.18
C LEU A 213 -2.61 -5.11 -12.71
N SER A 214 -2.57 -5.47 -11.43
CA SER A 214 -1.57 -6.37 -10.90
C SER A 214 -1.98 -7.05 -9.60
N VAL A 215 -1.39 -8.22 -9.39
CA VAL A 215 -1.37 -8.99 -8.15
C VAL A 215 0.09 -9.08 -7.68
N ARG A 216 0.37 -8.57 -6.48
CA ARG A 216 1.70 -8.54 -5.88
C ARG A 216 1.68 -9.22 -4.53
N VAL A 217 2.56 -10.20 -4.37
CA VAL A 217 2.70 -10.99 -3.15
C VAL A 217 4.07 -10.78 -2.54
N LEU A 218 4.15 -10.91 -1.22
CA LEU A 218 5.37 -11.08 -0.48
C LEU A 218 5.34 -12.46 0.18
N ASP A 219 6.23 -13.35 -0.26
CA ASP A 219 6.51 -14.58 0.47
C ASP A 219 7.39 -14.23 1.67
N LEU A 220 6.77 -14.06 2.85
CA LEU A 220 7.47 -13.67 4.07
C LEU A 220 8.58 -14.66 4.47
N PRO A 221 8.35 -15.99 4.51
CA PRO A 221 9.42 -16.97 4.78
C PRO A 221 10.63 -16.82 3.86
N ARG A 222 10.41 -16.61 2.56
CA ARG A 222 11.49 -16.44 1.57
C ARG A 222 11.99 -15.00 1.45
N GLN A 223 11.32 -14.04 2.09
CA GLN A 223 11.55 -12.61 1.93
C GLN A 223 11.56 -12.14 0.47
N ALA A 224 10.75 -12.80 -0.37
CA ALA A 224 10.76 -12.63 -1.82
C ALA A 224 9.46 -11.99 -2.32
N LEU A 225 9.59 -10.94 -3.11
CA LEU A 225 8.48 -10.27 -3.77
C LEU A 225 8.28 -10.84 -5.19
N SER A 226 7.03 -11.12 -5.56
CA SER A 226 6.65 -11.44 -6.94
C SER A 226 5.40 -10.64 -7.33
N GLU A 227 5.33 -10.21 -8.58
CA GLU A 227 4.18 -9.47 -9.11
C GLU A 227 3.83 -9.96 -10.53
N VAL A 228 2.56 -10.16 -10.80
CA VAL A 228 2.02 -10.37 -12.16
C VAL A 228 1.20 -9.13 -12.53
N ILE A 229 1.46 -8.59 -13.71
CA ILE A 229 1.02 -7.26 -14.13
C ILE A 229 0.41 -7.38 -15.54
N LEU A 230 -0.75 -6.77 -15.71
CA LEU A 230 -1.38 -6.51 -17.00
C LEU A 230 -1.34 -5.00 -17.29
N PRO A 231 -0.43 -4.52 -18.16
CA PRO A 231 -0.49 -3.17 -18.69
C PRO A 231 -1.84 -2.89 -19.36
N LEU A 232 -2.43 -1.71 -19.10
CA LEU A 232 -3.71 -1.31 -19.71
C LEU A 232 -3.55 -0.37 -20.91
N CYS A 233 -2.31 0.07 -21.21
CA CYS A 233 -2.03 0.90 -22.37
C CYS A 233 -2.43 0.17 -23.66
N GLY A 234 -3.30 0.79 -24.47
CA GLY A 234 -3.82 0.20 -25.71
C GLY A 234 -4.94 -0.82 -25.52
N VAL A 235 -5.38 -1.07 -24.28
CA VAL A 235 -6.53 -1.92 -23.98
C VAL A 235 -7.81 -1.09 -24.06
N THR A 236 -8.73 -1.49 -24.93
CA THR A 236 -10.03 -0.85 -25.17
C THR A 236 -11.14 -1.91 -25.21
N ALA A 237 -12.39 -1.50 -25.41
CA ALA A 237 -13.51 -2.45 -25.53
C ALA A 237 -13.43 -3.27 -26.84
N ASP A 238 -12.95 -2.66 -27.93
CA ASP A 238 -12.73 -3.26 -29.24
C ASP A 238 -11.39 -4.01 -29.35
N ARG A 239 -10.42 -3.65 -28.51
CA ARG A 239 -9.12 -4.33 -28.40
C ARG A 239 -8.90 -4.84 -26.97
N PRO A 240 -9.55 -5.96 -26.60
CA PRO A 240 -9.43 -6.51 -25.26
C PRO A 240 -8.00 -6.99 -24.99
N ALA A 241 -7.65 -7.03 -23.71
CA ALA A 241 -6.36 -7.54 -23.29
C ALA A 241 -6.25 -9.06 -23.49
N THR A 242 -5.03 -9.52 -23.75
CA THR A 242 -4.70 -10.92 -24.02
C THR A 242 -3.55 -11.38 -23.12
N GLU A 243 -3.38 -12.69 -22.96
CA GLU A 243 -2.40 -13.29 -22.04
C GLU A 243 -0.95 -12.93 -22.39
N ASP A 244 -0.63 -12.82 -23.67
CA ASP A 244 0.69 -12.42 -24.18
C ASP A 244 1.11 -11.00 -23.76
N GLN A 245 0.17 -10.17 -23.32
CA GLN A 245 0.44 -8.83 -22.80
C GLN A 245 0.84 -8.81 -21.33
N LEU A 246 0.69 -9.93 -20.61
CA LEU A 246 1.09 -10.01 -19.22
C LEU A 246 2.61 -9.96 -19.10
N ILE A 247 3.05 -9.29 -18.04
CA ILE A 247 4.43 -9.30 -17.60
C ILE A 247 4.48 -9.68 -16.12
N SER A 248 5.63 -10.12 -15.67
CA SER A 248 5.88 -10.35 -14.24
C SER A 248 7.11 -9.58 -13.79
N ARG A 249 7.23 -9.37 -12.48
CA ARG A 249 8.40 -8.79 -11.86
C ARG A 249 8.83 -9.62 -10.65
N ASP A 250 10.11 -9.95 -10.61
CA ASP A 250 10.70 -10.70 -9.50
C ASP A 250 11.19 -9.78 -8.36
N ASN A 251 11.76 -10.41 -7.34
CA ASN A 251 12.28 -9.74 -6.15
C ASN A 251 13.44 -8.77 -6.47
N GLN A 252 14.31 -9.14 -7.42
CA GLN A 252 15.43 -8.32 -7.90
C GLN A 252 14.96 -7.15 -8.79
N GLY A 253 13.69 -7.13 -9.19
CA GLY A 253 13.12 -6.12 -10.08
C GLY A 253 13.28 -6.43 -11.56
N ARG A 254 13.70 -7.65 -11.92
CA ARG A 254 13.76 -8.12 -13.31
C ARG A 254 12.34 -8.34 -13.82
N VAL A 255 12.12 -7.96 -15.07
CA VAL A 255 10.84 -8.09 -15.76
C VAL A 255 10.91 -9.26 -16.72
N SER A 256 9.86 -10.05 -16.77
CA SER A 256 9.73 -11.20 -17.67
C SER A 256 8.39 -11.15 -18.38
N THR A 257 8.38 -11.37 -19.69
CA THR A 257 7.17 -11.39 -20.52
C THR A 257 6.46 -12.73 -20.45
N ALA A 258 5.15 -12.76 -20.69
CA ALA A 258 4.37 -13.99 -20.82
C ALA A 258 5.05 -15.02 -21.73
N GLY A 259 4.99 -16.29 -21.33
CA GLY A 259 5.63 -17.42 -22.03
C GLY A 259 7.14 -17.59 -21.79
N SER A 260 7.77 -16.72 -21.00
CA SER A 260 9.17 -16.90 -20.57
C SER A 260 9.27 -17.67 -19.24
N PRO A 261 10.36 -18.42 -19.00
CA PRO A 261 10.53 -19.16 -17.74
C PRO A 261 10.42 -18.27 -16.49
N GLY A 262 10.99 -17.05 -16.53
CA GLY A 262 10.91 -16.11 -15.42
C GLY A 262 9.48 -15.60 -15.15
N PHE A 263 8.62 -15.57 -16.18
CA PHE A 263 7.20 -15.28 -15.99
C PHE A 263 6.48 -16.41 -15.28
N ASP A 264 6.68 -17.65 -15.72
CA ASP A 264 6.03 -18.83 -15.14
C ASP A 264 6.44 -19.04 -13.67
N GLU A 265 7.71 -18.79 -13.33
CA GLU A 265 8.21 -18.83 -11.95
C GLU A 265 7.50 -17.80 -11.05
N ASN A 266 7.39 -16.55 -11.52
CA ASN A 266 6.73 -15.49 -10.76
C ASN A 266 5.22 -15.73 -10.64
N LEU A 267 4.57 -16.18 -11.72
CA LEU A 267 3.16 -16.53 -11.74
C LEU A 267 2.87 -17.67 -10.75
N THR A 268 3.70 -18.72 -10.77
CA THR A 268 3.61 -19.83 -9.81
C THR A 268 3.81 -19.35 -8.38
N SER A 269 4.75 -18.43 -8.14
CA SER A 269 4.97 -17.84 -6.81
C SER A 269 3.74 -17.06 -6.33
N VAL A 270 3.16 -16.21 -7.17
CA VAL A 270 1.93 -15.45 -6.88
C VAL A 270 0.78 -16.42 -6.59
N ALA A 271 0.52 -17.37 -7.49
CA ALA A 271 -0.54 -18.36 -7.35
C ALA A 271 -0.43 -19.15 -6.05
N ARG A 272 0.78 -19.59 -5.70
CA ARG A 272 1.04 -20.31 -4.44
C ARG A 272 0.77 -19.46 -3.20
N VAL A 273 1.22 -18.20 -3.16
CA VAL A 273 1.00 -17.33 -1.99
C VAL A 273 -0.48 -16.97 -1.85
N VAL A 274 -1.17 -16.75 -2.97
CA VAL A 274 -2.62 -16.54 -2.99
C VAL A 274 -3.37 -17.83 -2.67
N GLY A 275 -2.82 -19.00 -2.97
CA GLY A 275 -3.49 -20.29 -2.77
C GLY A 275 -4.51 -20.64 -3.85
N VAL A 276 -4.19 -20.29 -5.11
CA VAL A 276 -5.00 -20.55 -6.32
C VAL A 276 -4.11 -21.14 -7.42
N SER A 277 -4.70 -21.53 -8.54
CA SER A 277 -3.93 -21.93 -9.73
C SER A 277 -3.31 -20.72 -10.44
N ALA A 278 -2.24 -20.97 -11.21
CA ALA A 278 -1.62 -19.97 -12.07
C ALA A 278 -2.63 -19.36 -13.07
N GLN A 279 -3.49 -20.21 -13.65
CA GLN A 279 -4.50 -19.77 -14.60
C GLN A 279 -5.52 -18.83 -13.97
N GLU A 280 -5.94 -19.07 -12.73
CA GLU A 280 -6.87 -18.16 -12.04
C GLU A 280 -6.31 -16.74 -11.87
N VAL A 281 -4.98 -16.60 -11.68
CA VAL A 281 -4.31 -15.28 -11.61
C VAL A 281 -4.35 -14.57 -12.96
N VAL A 282 -4.17 -15.32 -14.06
CA VAL A 282 -4.30 -14.78 -15.42
C VAL A 282 -5.75 -14.37 -15.70
N ASP A 283 -6.68 -15.27 -15.45
CA ASP A 283 -8.11 -15.10 -15.74
C ASP A 283 -8.69 -13.91 -14.98
N ILE A 284 -8.30 -13.69 -13.72
CA ILE A 284 -8.80 -12.56 -12.94
C ILE A 284 -8.33 -11.23 -13.49
N LEU A 285 -7.07 -11.13 -13.96
CA LEU A 285 -6.52 -9.91 -14.53
C LEU A 285 -7.18 -9.61 -15.89
N LEU A 286 -7.33 -10.63 -16.74
CA LEU A 286 -8.00 -10.50 -18.04
C LEU A 286 -9.50 -10.20 -17.90
N HIS A 287 -10.18 -10.80 -16.92
CA HIS A 287 -11.58 -10.49 -16.65
C HIS A 287 -11.74 -9.05 -16.15
N THR A 288 -10.89 -8.63 -15.22
CA THR A 288 -10.92 -7.28 -14.67
C THR A 288 -10.61 -6.23 -15.73
N SER A 289 -9.72 -6.50 -16.68
CA SER A 289 -9.44 -5.56 -17.78
C SER A 289 -10.67 -5.34 -18.68
N ARG A 290 -11.49 -6.39 -18.90
CA ARG A 290 -12.77 -6.25 -19.61
C ARG A 290 -13.77 -5.40 -18.83
N VAL A 291 -13.83 -5.56 -17.50
CA VAL A 291 -14.65 -4.71 -16.63
C VAL A 291 -14.15 -3.26 -16.69
N TYR A 292 -12.85 -3.05 -16.56
CA TYR A 292 -12.20 -1.74 -16.69
C TYR A 292 -12.57 -1.05 -18.01
N SER A 293 -12.44 -1.74 -19.15
CA SER A 293 -12.76 -1.17 -20.46
C SER A 293 -14.21 -0.73 -20.63
N LYS A 294 -15.15 -1.27 -19.85
CA LYS A 294 -16.57 -0.86 -19.88
C LYS A 294 -16.86 0.37 -19.05
N VAL A 295 -16.06 0.64 -18.02
CA VAL A 295 -16.32 1.72 -17.04
C VAL A 295 -15.38 2.91 -17.18
N ALA A 296 -14.23 2.72 -17.83
CA ALA A 296 -13.26 3.76 -18.08
C ALA A 296 -13.67 4.63 -19.28
N PRO A 297 -13.38 5.95 -19.27
CA PRO A 297 -13.70 6.84 -20.39
C PRO A 297 -13.10 6.36 -21.72
N ASP A 298 -13.83 6.56 -22.83
CA ASP A 298 -13.41 6.14 -24.17
C ASP A 298 -12.25 6.99 -24.72
N ASP A 299 -12.17 8.26 -24.30
CA ASP A 299 -11.13 9.22 -24.71
C ASP A 299 -9.85 9.14 -23.86
N ARG A 300 -9.73 8.14 -22.99
CA ARG A 300 -8.59 7.99 -22.09
C ARG A 300 -7.29 7.81 -22.86
N VAL A 301 -6.25 8.52 -22.44
CA VAL A 301 -4.88 8.30 -22.89
C VAL A 301 -4.07 7.78 -21.71
N LEU A 302 -3.77 6.48 -21.73
CA LEU A 302 -2.92 5.86 -20.72
C LEU A 302 -1.47 5.89 -21.19
N ALA A 303 -0.58 6.40 -20.34
CA ALA A 303 0.85 6.35 -20.62
C ALA A 303 1.33 4.88 -20.70
N PRO A 304 2.28 4.55 -21.59
CA PRO A 304 2.91 3.24 -21.62
C PRO A 304 3.43 2.84 -20.25
N TYR A 305 3.29 1.56 -19.90
CA TYR A 305 3.80 1.08 -18.64
C TYR A 305 5.32 1.33 -18.57
N PRO A 306 5.87 1.96 -17.52
CA PRO A 306 7.24 2.47 -17.51
C PRO A 306 8.34 1.43 -17.80
N LEU A 307 8.03 0.14 -17.62
CA LEU A 307 8.95 -0.98 -17.86
C LEU A 307 8.87 -1.53 -19.30
N MET A 308 7.98 -1.00 -20.14
CA MET A 308 7.91 -1.26 -21.59
C MET A 308 8.68 -0.21 -22.40
N ARG A 309 9.44 0.68 -21.75
CA ARG A 309 10.38 1.58 -22.44
C ARG A 309 11.72 0.85 -22.53
N GLU A 310 12.09 0.46 -23.74
CA GLU A 310 13.44 0.02 -24.09
C GLU A 310 14.50 1.08 -23.74
#